data_AF-A0A482WMF3-F1
#
_entry.id   AF-A0A482WMF3-F1
#
_cell.length_a   1.000
_cell.length_b   1.000
_cell.length_c   1.000
_cell.angle_alpha   90.00
_cell.angle_beta   90.00
_cell.angle_gamma   90.00
#
_symmetry.space_group_name_H-M   'P 1'
#
loop_
_entity.id
_entity.type
_entity.pdbx_description
1 polymer ?
#
loop_
_entity_poly.entity_id
_entity_poly.type
_entity_poly.pdbx_seq_one_letter_code
_entity_poly.pdbx_strand_id
1 'polypeptide(L)'
;MPVDLKRHIAQQKSINKLFMRTIWITCEGEGPLDKENAGEIQYIPRQGFPGYFYPYTNAEGYLSPLVAIHFKRPKTGVIINIECKAWAKNIFHDRKEGIGITHFEILVD
;
A
#
# COMPACT_ATOMS: atom_id res chain seq x y z
N MET A 1 6.10 -9.37 -4.38
CA MET A 1 6.20 -8.76 -3.04
C MET A 1 7.64 -8.37 -2.80
N PRO A 2 7.92 -7.09 -2.50
CA PRO A 2 9.26 -6.57 -2.21
C PRO A 2 9.95 -7.26 -1.01
N VAL A 3 11.29 -7.23 -0.98
CA VAL A 3 12.09 -7.93 0.04
C VAL A 3 11.96 -7.28 1.42
N ASP A 4 11.96 -5.95 1.45
CA ASP A 4 11.66 -5.11 2.61
C ASP A 4 10.29 -5.42 3.21
N LEU A 5 9.25 -5.55 2.36
CA LEU A 5 7.92 -5.93 2.85
C LEU A 5 7.94 -7.34 3.47
N LYS A 6 8.60 -8.33 2.86
CA LYS A 6 8.73 -9.68 3.45
C LYS A 6 9.38 -9.64 4.84
N ARG A 7 10.41 -8.81 5.01
CA ARG A 7 11.09 -8.59 6.30
C ARG A 7 10.16 -7.94 7.31
N HIS A 8 9.43 -6.90 6.92
CA HIS A 8 8.44 -6.24 7.77
C HIS A 8 7.36 -7.23 8.25
N ILE A 9 6.81 -8.05 7.35
CA ILE A 9 5.81 -9.07 7.68
C ILE A 9 6.37 -10.09 8.69
N ALA A 10 7.61 -10.53 8.51
CA ALA A 10 8.25 -11.46 9.44
C ALA A 10 8.41 -10.87 10.85
N GLN A 11 8.71 -9.57 10.96
CA GLN A 11 8.75 -8.85 12.24
C GLN A 11 7.35 -8.70 12.85
N GLN A 12 6.33 -8.33 12.07
CA GLN A 12 4.96 -8.22 12.58
C GLN A 12 4.43 -9.58 13.07
N LYS A 13 4.78 -10.67 12.38
CA LYS A 13 4.42 -12.04 12.78
C LYS A 13 4.93 -12.41 14.17
N SER A 14 6.12 -11.94 14.57
CA SER A 14 6.67 -12.24 15.91
C SER A 14 5.96 -11.47 17.02
N ILE A 15 5.38 -10.30 16.70
CA ILE A 15 4.59 -9.50 17.64
C ILE A 15 3.21 -10.11 17.84
N ASN A 16 2.47 -10.35 16.75
CA ASN A 16 1.14 -10.95 16.81
C ASN A 16 0.85 -11.75 15.53
N LYS A 17 0.55 -13.04 15.71
CA LYS A 17 0.22 -13.95 14.60
C LYS A 17 -1.00 -13.49 13.79
N LEU A 18 -1.92 -12.71 14.37
CA LEU A 18 -3.09 -12.17 13.66
C LEU A 18 -2.70 -11.25 12.51
N PHE A 19 -1.54 -10.59 12.55
CA PHE A 19 -1.06 -9.73 11.44
C PHE A 19 -0.77 -10.52 10.17
N MET A 20 -0.61 -11.85 10.25
CA MET A 20 -0.50 -12.69 9.04
C MET A 20 -1.77 -12.67 8.18
N ARG A 21 -2.91 -12.30 8.77
CA ARG A 21 -4.18 -12.08 8.06
C ARG A 21 -4.29 -10.60 7.68
N THR A 22 -3.28 -10.04 7.01
CA THR A 22 -3.30 -8.67 6.52
C THR A 22 -3.11 -8.69 5.02
N ILE A 23 -3.91 -7.89 4.30
CA ILE A 23 -3.64 -7.56 2.92
C ILE A 23 -2.64 -6.41 2.94
N TRP A 24 -1.38 -6.68 2.60
CA TRP A 24 -0.30 -5.72 2.74
C TRP A 24 -0.28 -4.74 1.56
N ILE A 25 0.15 -3.50 1.79
CA ILE A 25 0.23 -2.48 0.74
C ILE A 25 1.66 -1.98 0.64
N THR A 26 2.15 -1.79 -0.59
CA THR A 26 3.38 -1.05 -0.85
C THR A 26 3.11 0.02 -1.89
N CYS A 27 3.56 1.24 -1.64
CA CYS A 27 3.56 2.37 -2.54
C CYS A 27 5.00 2.81 -2.75
N GLU A 28 5.36 3.04 -4.01
CA GLU A 28 6.67 3.55 -4.41
C GLU A 28 6.53 4.39 -5.68
N GLY A 29 7.54 5.21 -5.97
CA GLY A 29 7.61 5.86 -7.28
C GLY A 29 7.73 4.83 -8.40
N GLU A 30 7.11 5.11 -9.54
CA GLU A 30 7.06 4.19 -10.68
C GLU A 30 8.47 3.97 -11.28
N GLY A 31 9.17 5.05 -11.60
CA GLY A 31 10.55 5.03 -12.10
C GLY A 31 11.60 5.28 -11.01
N PRO A 32 12.90 5.08 -11.30
CA PRO A 32 13.98 5.41 -10.37
C PRO A 32 13.95 6.88 -9.91
N LEU A 33 13.64 7.80 -10.83
CA LEU A 33 13.53 9.22 -10.54
C LEU A 33 12.31 9.54 -9.66
N ASP A 34 11.16 8.90 -9.93
CA ASP A 34 9.97 9.05 -9.09
C ASP A 34 10.21 8.53 -7.68
N LYS A 35 10.95 7.43 -7.52
CA LYS A 35 11.30 6.87 -6.20
C LYS A 35 12.15 7.85 -5.39
N GLU A 36 13.12 8.49 -6.02
CA GLU A 36 13.94 9.51 -5.38
C GLU A 36 13.10 10.75 -5.03
N ASN A 37 12.24 11.20 -5.96
CA ASN A 37 11.39 12.38 -5.77
C ASN A 37 10.28 12.17 -4.73
N ALA A 38 9.71 10.97 -4.62
CA ALA A 38 8.64 10.66 -3.67
C ALA A 38 9.09 10.76 -2.21
N GLY A 39 10.38 10.46 -1.95
CA GLY A 39 10.95 10.45 -0.61
C GLY A 39 10.33 9.38 0.30
N GLU A 40 10.33 9.65 1.60
CA GLU A 40 9.80 8.72 2.60
C GLU A 40 8.26 8.71 2.60
N ILE A 41 7.67 7.54 2.41
CA ILE A 41 6.22 7.30 2.47
C ILE A 41 5.87 6.60 3.79
N GLN A 42 4.97 7.22 4.55
CA GLN A 42 4.43 6.66 5.80
C GLN A 42 3.00 6.15 5.59
N TYR A 43 2.68 4.97 6.13
CA TYR A 43 1.33 4.41 6.10
C TYR A 43 0.60 4.69 7.41
N ILE A 44 -0.66 5.14 7.31
CA ILE A 44 -1.51 5.49 8.46
C ILE A 44 -2.85 4.75 8.33
N PRO A 45 -3.34 4.08 9.40
CA PRO A 45 -2.66 3.87 10.69
C PRO A 45 -1.60 2.76 10.63
N ARG A 46 -1.60 1.93 9.59
CA ARG A 46 -0.67 0.81 9.40
C ARG A 46 -0.55 0.45 7.92
N GLN A 47 0.49 -0.31 7.57
CA GLN A 47 0.74 -0.74 6.20
C GLN A 47 -0.16 -1.91 5.76
N GLY A 48 -1.44 -1.63 5.48
CA GLY A 48 -2.35 -2.60 4.87
C GLY A 48 -3.73 -2.70 5.52
N PHE A 49 -4.53 -3.64 5.01
CA PHE A 49 -5.90 -3.88 5.44
C PHE A 49 -5.99 -5.12 6.33
N PRO A 50 -6.49 -5.00 7.57
CA PRO A 50 -6.67 -6.15 8.44
C PRO A 50 -7.71 -7.13 7.89
N GLY A 51 -7.42 -8.42 7.99
CA GLY A 51 -8.24 -9.49 7.42
C GLY A 51 -9.57 -9.70 8.13
N TYR A 52 -9.77 -9.16 9.35
CA TYR A 52 -11.05 -9.25 10.06
C TYR A 52 -12.16 -8.39 9.41
N PHE A 53 -11.82 -7.52 8.45
CA PHE A 53 -12.81 -6.84 7.60
C PHE A 53 -13.39 -7.76 6.51
N TYR A 54 -12.86 -8.98 6.36
CA TYR A 54 -13.26 -9.92 5.31
C TYR A 54 -13.69 -11.28 5.89
N PRO A 55 -14.60 -12.01 5.23
CA PRO A 55 -15.23 -11.70 3.94
C PRO A 55 -16.30 -10.60 4.05
N TYR A 56 -16.53 -9.89 2.95
CA TYR A 56 -17.65 -8.97 2.81
C TYR A 56 -18.95 -9.76 2.64
N THR A 57 -19.94 -9.53 3.52
CA THR A 57 -21.20 -10.28 3.56
C THR A 57 -22.44 -9.42 3.29
N ASN A 58 -22.29 -8.23 2.69
CA ASN A 58 -23.37 -7.24 2.52
C ASN A 58 -24.03 -6.82 3.85
N ALA A 59 -23.27 -6.78 4.94
CA ALA A 59 -23.78 -6.29 6.22
C ALA A 59 -24.14 -4.79 6.12
N GLU A 60 -25.31 -4.42 6.63
CA GLU A 60 -25.72 -3.02 6.72
C GLU A 60 -24.71 -2.22 7.56
N GLY A 61 -24.33 -1.04 7.07
CA GLY A 61 -23.34 -0.19 7.74
C GLY A 61 -21.89 -0.69 7.66
N TYR A 62 -21.58 -1.69 6.83
CA TYR A 62 -20.20 -2.13 6.61
C TYR A 62 -19.33 -0.98 6.06
N LEU A 63 -18.18 -0.76 6.72
CA LEU A 63 -17.18 0.21 6.31
C LEU A 63 -15.92 -0.53 5.85
N SER A 64 -15.59 -0.37 4.56
CA SER A 64 -14.33 -0.87 4.01
C SER A 64 -13.14 -0.23 4.73
N PRO A 65 -12.09 -1.00 5.04
CA PRO A 65 -10.90 -0.44 5.67
C PRO A 65 -10.19 0.51 4.70
N LEU A 66 -9.65 1.60 5.23
CA LEU A 66 -8.88 2.58 4.48
C LEU A 66 -7.44 2.65 5.01
N VAL A 67 -6.53 3.01 4.12
CA VAL A 67 -5.15 3.36 4.43
C VAL A 67 -4.87 4.72 3.82
N ALA A 68 -4.29 5.61 4.61
CA ALA A 68 -3.70 6.84 4.11
C ALA A 68 -2.19 6.63 3.94
N ILE A 69 -1.66 7.21 2.88
CA ILE A 69 -0.23 7.35 2.67
C ILE A 69 0.15 8.82 2.82
N HIS A 70 1.22 9.06 3.56
CA HIS A 70 1.74 10.39 3.82
C HIS A 70 3.16 10.47 3.25
N PHE A 71 3.32 11.27 2.20
CA PHE A 71 4.63 11.63 1.66
C PHE A 71 5.24 12.69 2.57
N LYS A 72 6.26 12.33 3.36
CA LYS A 72 6.78 13.24 4.39
C LYS A 72 7.43 14.50 3.80
N ARG A 73 8.21 14.33 2.73
CA ARG A 73 8.95 15.39 2.03
C ARG A 73 9.15 15.00 0.56
N PRO A 74 8.08 14.99 -0.26
CA PRO A 74 8.23 14.80 -1.70
C PRO A 74 8.92 16.02 -2.32
N LYS A 75 9.57 15.84 -3.47
CA LYS A 75 10.16 16.92 -4.24
C LYS A 75 9.07 17.82 -4.82
N THR A 76 9.22 19.13 -4.65
CA THR A 76 8.27 20.12 -5.18
C THR A 76 8.60 20.52 -6.62
N GLY A 77 7.63 21.04 -7.35
CA GLY A 77 7.78 21.53 -8.72
C GLY A 77 8.05 20.45 -9.77
N VAL A 78 7.81 19.17 -9.45
CA VAL A 78 7.93 18.04 -10.37
C VAL A 78 6.72 17.11 -10.23
N ILE A 79 6.29 16.52 -11.34
CA ILE A 79 5.29 15.46 -11.32
C ILE A 79 5.97 14.17 -10.86
N ILE A 80 5.35 13.47 -9.90
CA ILE A 80 5.83 12.19 -9.36
C ILE A 80 4.77 11.13 -9.62
N ASN A 81 5.16 10.09 -10.36
CA ASN A 81 4.31 8.94 -10.65
C ASN A 81 4.39 7.93 -9.51
N ILE A 82 3.27 7.63 -8.87
CA ILE A 82 3.22 6.68 -7.74
C ILE A 82 2.45 5.44 -8.16
N GLU A 83 2.99 4.27 -7.81
CA GLU A 83 2.31 2.98 -7.95
C GLU A 83 2.18 2.32 -6.58
N CYS A 84 0.95 2.00 -6.20
CA CYS A 84 0.64 1.23 -5.00
C CYS A 84 0.14 -0.18 -5.37
N LYS A 85 0.64 -1.21 -4.69
CA LYS A 85 0.28 -2.61 -4.88
C LYS A 85 -0.26 -3.23 -3.60
N ALA A 86 -1.35 -3.98 -3.72
CA ALA A 86 -1.86 -4.83 -2.64
C ALA A 86 -1.27 -6.25 -2.75
N TRP A 87 -0.92 -6.86 -1.63
CA TRP A 87 -0.28 -8.17 -1.56
C TRP A 87 -1.07 -9.11 -0.66
N ALA A 88 -1.65 -10.14 -1.26
CA ALA A 88 -2.22 -11.31 -0.60
C ALA A 88 -2.10 -12.51 -1.55
N LYS A 89 -2.29 -13.73 -1.04
CA LYS A 89 -2.16 -14.96 -1.86
C LYS A 89 -3.13 -15.00 -3.06
N ASN A 90 -4.27 -14.31 -2.96
CA ASN A 90 -5.34 -14.29 -3.93
C ASN A 90 -5.44 -12.98 -4.72
N ILE A 91 -4.45 -12.08 -4.59
CA ILE A 91 -4.41 -10.84 -5.36
C ILE A 91 -3.42 -11.01 -6.51
N PHE A 92 -3.94 -10.91 -7.72
CA PHE A 92 -3.16 -10.83 -8.95
C PHE A 92 -2.91 -9.37 -9.31
N HIS A 93 -1.87 -9.13 -10.09
CA HIS A 93 -1.48 -7.80 -10.52
C HIS A 93 -1.64 -7.68 -12.02
N ASP A 94 -2.52 -6.78 -12.45
CA ASP A 94 -2.65 -6.39 -13.85
C ASP A 94 -2.64 -4.88 -13.94
N ARG A 95 -1.58 -4.33 -14.56
CA ARG A 95 -1.39 -2.89 -14.67
C ARG A 95 -2.38 -2.26 -15.66
N LYS A 96 -2.77 -2.99 -16.71
CA LYS A 96 -3.69 -2.48 -17.73
C LYS A 96 -5.12 -2.39 -17.19
N GLU A 97 -5.54 -3.41 -16.45
CA GLU A 97 -6.88 -3.49 -15.87
C GLU A 97 -6.97 -2.89 -14.46
N GLY A 98 -5.86 -2.40 -13.89
CA GLY A 98 -5.81 -1.84 -12.53
C GLY A 98 -6.07 -2.86 -11.42
N ILE A 99 -5.85 -4.15 -11.68
CA ILE A 99 -6.14 -5.22 -10.72
C ILE A 99 -4.99 -5.28 -9.70
N GLY A 100 -5.34 -5.11 -8.42
CA GLY A 100 -4.38 -5.19 -7.31
C GLY A 100 -3.33 -4.07 -7.29
N ILE A 101 -3.47 -3.08 -8.18
CA ILE A 101 -2.57 -1.94 -8.37
C ILE A 101 -3.44 -0.67 -8.45
N THR A 102 -2.95 0.42 -7.89
CA THR A 102 -3.43 1.76 -8.24
C THR A 102 -2.25 2.64 -8.60
N HIS A 103 -2.45 3.48 -9.62
CA HIS A 103 -1.47 4.44 -10.10
C HIS A 103 -2.11 5.83 -10.04
N PHE A 104 -1.32 6.81 -9.60
CA PHE A 104 -1.72 8.21 -9.57
C PHE A 104 -0.49 9.12 -9.63
N GLU A 105 -0.72 10.36 -10.04
CA GLU A 105 0.31 11.39 -10.13
C GLU A 105 0.12 12.41 -9.01
N ILE A 106 1.22 12.90 -8.45
CA ILE A 106 1.21 14.03 -7.52
C ILE A 106 2.13 15.14 -8.01
N LEU A 107 1.72 16.38 -7.78
CA LEU A 107 2.52 17.59 -7.94
C LEU A 107 2.30 18.43 -6.69
N VAL A 108 3.40 18.81 -6.04
CA VAL A 108 3.39 19.72 -4.89
C VAL A 108 4.08 21.00 -5.33
N ASP A 109 3.37 22.11 -5.27
CA ASP A 109 3.86 23.45 -5.62
C ASP A 109 4.61 24.12 -4.47
#